data_AF-A0A7V3GU97-F1
#
_entry.id   AF-A0A7V3GU97-F1
#
_cell.length_a   1.000
_cell.length_b   1.000
_cell.length_c   1.000
_cell.angle_alpha   90.00
_cell.angle_beta   90.00
_cell.angle_gamma   90.00
#
_symmetry.space_group_name_H-M   'P 1'
#
loop_
_entity.id
_entity.type
_entity.pdbx_description
1 polymer ?
#
loop_
_entity_poly.entity_id
_entity_poly.type
_entity_poly.pdbx_seq_one_letter_code
_entity_poly.pdbx_strand_id
1 'polypeptide(L)'
;SGEIIGILAGPNPAEARAGLDAAVAYAEEKAWFYAADEKGEIAFFPHTISRSGSYLSKEAGVPEGTPLAYLIAPPIEATYAIDAALKAAEVTMRLWWAPPSETNFSGALLSGSQSACRAACSAFQDAVLDVARSPKKYT
;
A
#
# COMPACT_ATOMS: atom_id res chain seq x y z
N SER A 1 -7.77 -13.78 16.39
CA SER A 1 -6.67 -12.81 16.61
C SER A 1 -6.69 -11.82 15.46
N GLY A 2 -6.20 -10.59 15.64
CA GLY A 2 -5.89 -9.73 14.49
C GLY A 2 -4.75 -10.31 13.64
N GLU A 3 -4.39 -9.64 12.55
CA GLU A 3 -3.44 -10.15 11.55
C GLU A 3 -2.03 -9.52 11.66
N ILE A 4 -1.84 -8.50 12.51
CA ILE A 4 -0.57 -7.76 12.66
C ILE A 4 -0.30 -7.44 14.13
N ILE A 5 0.98 -7.49 14.53
CA ILE A 5 1.49 -6.93 15.79
C ILE A 5 2.64 -5.94 15.49
N GLY A 6 2.54 -4.72 16.02
CA GLY A 6 3.57 -3.69 15.92
C GLY A 6 4.13 -3.30 17.28
N ILE A 7 5.45 -3.11 17.38
CA ILE A 7 6.14 -2.69 18.61
C ILE A 7 6.88 -1.38 18.32
N LEU A 8 6.52 -0.31 19.03
CA LEU A 8 7.21 0.99 18.97
C LEU A 8 8.09 1.16 20.20
N ALA A 9 9.38 1.46 19.99
CA ALA A 9 10.32 1.75 21.06
C ALA A 9 10.59 3.26 21.14
N GLY A 10 10.46 3.84 22.34
CA GLY A 10 10.74 5.25 22.61
C GLY A 10 11.77 5.40 23.74
N PRO A 11 12.46 6.55 23.84
CA PRO A 11 13.45 6.80 24.87
C PRO A 11 12.85 6.92 26.28
N ASN A 12 11.54 7.14 26.37
CA ASN A 12 10.78 7.20 27.62
C ASN A 12 9.30 6.83 27.37
N PRO A 13 8.50 6.58 28.42
CA PRO A 13 7.10 6.19 28.26
C PRO A 13 6.20 7.23 27.57
N ALA A 14 6.51 8.53 27.69
CA ALA A 14 5.70 9.58 27.08
C ALA A 14 5.85 9.58 25.54
N GLU A 15 7.09 9.46 25.05
CA GLU A 15 7.37 9.32 23.61
C GLU A 15 6.79 8.03 23.04
N ALA A 16 6.91 6.91 23.77
CA ALA A 16 6.30 5.65 23.35
C ALA A 16 4.77 5.75 23.24
N ARG A 17 4.11 6.41 24.20
CA ARG A 17 2.68 6.66 24.19
C ARG A 17 2.27 7.57 23.03
N ALA A 18 2.97 8.68 22.82
CA ALA A 18 2.68 9.60 21.72
C ALA A 18 2.80 8.91 20.35
N GLY A 19 3.81 8.06 20.15
CA GLY A 19 3.96 7.26 18.94
C GLY A 19 2.81 6.25 18.74
N LEU A 20 2.36 5.61 19.83
CA LEU A 20 1.24 4.67 19.79
C LEU A 20 -0.07 5.38 19.47
N ASP A 21 -0.34 6.52 20.11
CA ASP A 21 -1.53 7.33 19.88
C ASP A 21 -1.58 7.82 18.41
N ALA A 22 -0.45 8.25 17.86
CA ALA A 22 -0.34 8.64 16.46
C ALA A 22 -0.58 7.46 15.49
N ALA A 23 -0.09 6.26 15.82
CA ALA A 23 -0.32 5.07 15.00
C ALA A 23 -1.80 4.66 14.99
N VAL A 24 -2.47 4.70 16.15
CA VAL A 24 -3.91 4.42 16.27
C VAL A 24 -4.72 5.43 15.47
N ALA A 25 -4.49 6.73 15.68
CA ALA A 25 -5.21 7.79 14.96
C ALA A 25 -5.03 7.66 13.43
N TYR A 26 -3.82 7.33 12.96
CA TYR A 26 -3.59 7.15 11.52
C TYR A 26 -4.35 5.94 10.94
N ALA A 27 -4.39 4.82 11.68
CA ALA A 27 -5.11 3.63 11.26
C ALA A 27 -6.63 3.86 11.20
N GLU A 28 -7.17 4.65 12.13
CA GLU A 28 -8.61 4.96 12.19
C GLU A 28 -9.02 6.03 11.15
N GLU A 29 -8.15 6.99 10.84
CA GLU A 29 -8.54 8.18 10.07
C GLU A 29 -7.95 8.30 8.67
N LYS A 30 -6.90 7.53 8.33
CA LYS A 30 -6.14 7.74 7.08
C LYS A 30 -5.89 6.51 6.22
N ALA A 31 -5.92 5.30 6.80
CA ALA A 31 -5.50 4.10 6.08
C ALA A 31 -6.50 2.95 6.27
N TRP A 32 -7.22 2.62 5.21
CA TRP A 32 -8.12 1.47 5.13
C TRP A 32 -8.09 0.86 3.75
N PHE A 33 -8.41 -0.43 3.67
CA PHE A 33 -8.67 -1.11 2.42
C PHE A 33 -10.02 -0.67 1.85
N TYR A 34 -10.11 -0.65 0.52
CA TYR A 34 -11.34 -0.42 -0.23
C TYR A 34 -11.87 -1.75 -0.75
N ALA A 35 -13.19 -1.88 -0.85
CA ALA A 35 -13.85 -2.98 -1.53
C ALA A 35 -13.85 -2.73 -3.05
N ALA A 36 -13.45 -3.72 -3.83
CA ALA A 36 -13.48 -3.70 -5.29
C ALA A 36 -14.79 -4.27 -5.87
N ASP A 37 -15.63 -4.87 -5.03
CA ASP A 37 -16.93 -5.43 -5.36
C ASP A 37 -17.99 -5.08 -4.30
N GLU A 38 -19.27 -5.21 -4.64
CA GLU A 38 -20.39 -4.86 -3.73
C GLU A 38 -20.43 -5.75 -2.48
N LYS A 39 -19.90 -6.97 -2.57
CA LYS A 39 -19.85 -7.92 -1.46
C LYS A 39 -18.68 -7.67 -0.50
N GLY A 40 -17.68 -6.90 -0.92
CA GLY A 40 -16.44 -6.71 -0.18
C GLY A 40 -15.58 -7.97 -0.09
N GLU A 41 -15.71 -8.89 -1.05
CA GLU A 41 -14.89 -10.11 -1.13
C GLU A 41 -13.50 -9.82 -1.71
N ILE A 42 -13.35 -8.75 -2.50
CA ILE A 42 -12.07 -8.33 -3.05
C ILE A 42 -11.69 -6.98 -2.43
N ALA A 43 -10.62 -6.97 -1.64
CA ALA A 43 -10.13 -5.76 -0.96
C ALA A 43 -8.79 -5.29 -1.53
N PHE A 44 -8.56 -3.98 -1.59
CA PHE A 44 -7.28 -3.42 -2.06
C PHE A 44 -6.91 -2.12 -1.34
N PHE A 45 -5.64 -1.76 -1.37
CA PHE A 45 -5.07 -0.61 -0.65
C PHE A 45 -4.19 0.23 -1.59
N PRO A 46 -4.72 1.28 -2.22
CA PRO A 46 -3.99 2.18 -3.11
C PRO A 46 -3.54 3.46 -2.37
N HIS A 47 -2.61 3.34 -1.42
CA HIS A 47 -2.34 4.43 -0.48
C HIS A 47 -1.14 5.29 -0.87
N THR A 48 -1.34 6.61 -0.98
CA THR A 48 -0.25 7.57 -1.21
C THR A 48 0.29 8.10 0.11
N ILE A 49 1.55 7.82 0.38
CA ILE A 49 2.32 8.38 1.49
C ILE A 49 3.07 9.59 0.96
N SER A 50 2.60 10.79 1.27
CA SER A 50 3.18 12.05 0.76
C SER A 50 4.61 12.30 1.25
N ARG A 51 4.93 11.85 2.47
CA ARG A 51 6.24 11.98 3.09
C ARG A 51 6.48 10.77 4.00
N SER A 52 7.32 9.83 3.57
CA SER A 52 7.63 8.64 4.37
C SER A 52 8.41 8.98 5.65
N GLY A 53 8.14 8.26 6.73
CA GLY A 53 8.96 8.27 7.94
C GLY A 53 10.06 7.20 7.88
N SER A 54 10.92 7.17 8.89
CA SER A 54 12.12 6.33 8.95
C SER A 54 11.90 4.85 8.63
N TYR A 55 10.79 4.25 9.08
CA TYR A 55 10.47 2.84 8.84
C TYR A 55 10.29 2.52 7.35
N LEU A 56 9.29 3.10 6.69
CA LEU A 56 9.00 2.78 5.29
C LEU A 56 10.06 3.30 4.33
N SER A 57 10.76 4.39 4.67
CA SER A 57 11.90 4.84 3.87
C SER A 57 13.03 3.81 3.89
N LYS A 58 13.30 3.18 5.04
CA LYS A 58 14.29 2.11 5.18
C LYS A 58 13.87 0.88 4.36
N GLU A 59 12.63 0.42 4.49
CA GLU A 59 12.12 -0.75 3.74
C GLU A 59 12.15 -0.53 2.22
N ALA A 60 11.86 0.70 1.77
CA ALA A 60 11.92 1.07 0.37
C ALA A 60 13.35 1.42 -0.12
N GLY A 61 14.35 1.47 0.76
CA GLY A 61 15.72 1.87 0.39
C GLY A 61 15.81 3.28 -0.18
N VAL A 62 15.03 4.23 0.36
CA VAL A 62 14.99 5.64 -0.07
C VAL A 62 15.27 6.60 1.09
N PRO A 63 15.66 7.87 0.82
CA PRO A 63 15.79 8.87 1.86
C PRO A 63 14.48 9.12 2.62
N GLU A 64 14.57 9.42 3.92
CA GLU A 64 13.40 9.82 4.71
C GLU A 64 12.68 11.01 4.10
N GLY A 65 11.36 10.93 4.06
CA GLY A 65 10.48 11.93 3.47
C GLY A 65 10.23 11.76 1.97
N THR A 66 10.83 10.76 1.33
CA THR A 66 10.51 10.41 -0.06
C THR A 66 9.04 9.96 -0.17
N PRO A 67 8.25 10.47 -1.13
CA PRO A 67 6.88 9.99 -1.34
C PRO A 67 6.86 8.53 -1.79
N LEU A 68 5.84 7.78 -1.33
CA LEU A 68 5.64 6.38 -1.68
C LEU A 68 4.18 6.13 -2.10
N ALA A 69 3.99 5.22 -3.05
CA ALA A 69 2.72 4.53 -3.28
C ALA A 69 2.82 3.14 -2.64
N TYR A 70 1.94 2.87 -1.67
CA TYR A 70 1.81 1.59 -1.00
C TYR A 70 0.60 0.89 -1.62
N LEU A 71 0.86 -0.16 -2.40
CA LEU A 71 -0.14 -0.83 -3.23
C LEU A 71 -0.30 -2.28 -2.78
N ILE A 72 -1.49 -2.66 -2.29
CA ILE A 72 -1.83 -4.06 -1.94
C ILE A 72 -3.14 -4.48 -2.61
N ALA A 73 -3.20 -5.70 -3.12
CA ALA A 73 -4.42 -6.37 -3.59
C ALA A 73 -4.23 -7.90 -3.54
N PRO A 74 -5.25 -8.73 -3.82
CA PRO A 74 -5.06 -10.17 -3.90
C PRO A 74 -4.11 -10.54 -5.06
N PRO A 75 -3.59 -11.78 -5.10
CA PRO A 75 -2.39 -12.11 -5.88
C PRO A 75 -2.40 -11.72 -7.36
N ILE A 76 -3.49 -11.99 -8.09
CA ILE A 76 -3.55 -11.75 -9.53
C ILE A 76 -3.86 -10.28 -9.83
N GLU A 77 -4.74 -9.69 -9.04
CA GLU A 77 -5.11 -8.28 -9.08
C GLU A 77 -3.88 -7.40 -8.84
N ALA A 78 -3.10 -7.69 -7.80
CA ALA A 78 -1.88 -6.94 -7.48
C ALA A 78 -0.86 -7.02 -8.60
N THR A 79 -0.60 -8.22 -9.13
CA THR A 79 0.40 -8.42 -10.19
C THR A 79 0.04 -7.61 -11.45
N TYR A 80 -1.23 -7.67 -11.86
CA TYR A 80 -1.72 -6.91 -13.00
C TYR A 80 -1.71 -5.40 -12.74
N ALA A 81 -2.20 -4.98 -11.58
CA ALA A 81 -2.34 -3.56 -11.24
C ALA A 81 -1.01 -2.86 -10.95
N ILE A 82 0.02 -3.57 -10.46
CA ILE A 82 1.38 -3.02 -10.30
C ILE A 82 1.98 -2.69 -11.67
N ASP A 83 1.85 -3.58 -12.66
CA ASP A 83 2.33 -3.31 -14.02
C ASP A 83 1.61 -2.09 -14.63
N ALA A 84 0.28 -2.00 -14.46
CA ALA A 84 -0.48 -0.83 -14.87
C ALA A 84 -0.01 0.46 -14.18
N ALA A 85 0.24 0.42 -12.87
CA ALA A 85 0.71 1.55 -12.08
C ALA A 85 2.10 2.03 -12.52
N LEU A 86 3.03 1.11 -12.77
CA LEU A 86 4.38 1.41 -13.27
C LEU A 86 4.37 2.06 -14.66
N LYS A 87 3.39 1.71 -15.50
CA LYS A 87 3.23 2.29 -16.85
C LYS A 87 2.50 3.64 -16.84
N ALA A 88 1.69 3.90 -15.82
CA ALA A 88 0.85 5.10 -15.75
C ALA A 88 1.58 6.34 -15.18
N ALA A 89 2.69 6.16 -14.46
CA ALA A 89 3.37 7.25 -13.77
C ALA A 89 4.88 7.07 -13.73
N GLU A 90 5.62 8.17 -13.56
CA GLU A 90 7.07 8.16 -13.34
C GLU A 90 7.41 7.69 -11.91
N VAL A 91 7.27 6.39 -11.68
CA VAL A 91 7.57 5.74 -10.40
C VAL A 91 8.56 4.60 -10.58
N THR A 92 9.30 4.29 -9.52
CA THR A 92 10.26 3.19 -9.46
C THR A 92 9.83 2.19 -8.41
N MET A 93 9.80 0.91 -8.77
CA MET A 93 9.55 -0.16 -7.81
C MET A 93 10.71 -0.26 -6.82
N ARG A 94 10.38 -0.17 -5.53
CA ARG A 94 11.35 -0.24 -4.43
C ARG A 94 11.33 -1.55 -3.70
N LEU A 95 10.12 -2.03 -3.43
CA LEU A 95 9.88 -3.31 -2.78
C LEU A 95 8.73 -3.98 -3.50
N TRP A 96 8.88 -5.28 -3.76
CA TRP A 96 7.84 -6.13 -4.31
C TRP A 96 7.57 -7.26 -3.34
N TRP A 97 6.33 -7.35 -2.86
CA TRP A 97 5.86 -8.45 -2.04
C TRP A 97 5.24 -9.50 -2.98
N ALA A 98 6.07 -10.45 -3.41
CA ALA A 98 5.62 -11.55 -4.26
C ALA A 98 4.52 -12.38 -3.57
N PRO A 99 3.47 -12.83 -4.29
CA PRO A 99 2.42 -13.63 -3.69
C PRO A 99 2.89 -15.05 -3.34
N PRO A 100 2.37 -15.66 -2.25
CA PRO A 100 1.52 -15.04 -1.23
C PRO A 100 2.35 -14.39 -0.11
N SER A 101 1.88 -13.25 0.42
CA SER A 101 2.23 -12.82 1.77
C SER A 101 1.59 -13.76 2.82
N GLU A 102 1.93 -13.59 4.09
CA GLU A 102 1.32 -14.30 5.22
C GLU A 102 -0.21 -14.16 5.28
N THR A 103 -0.76 -13.10 4.67
CA THR A 103 -2.20 -12.82 4.60
C THR A 103 -2.84 -13.23 3.27
N ASN A 104 -2.12 -13.92 2.38
CA ASN A 104 -2.55 -14.27 1.01
C ASN A 104 -2.79 -13.07 0.08
N PHE A 105 -2.07 -11.97 0.30
CA PHE A 105 -2.06 -10.79 -0.58
C PHE A 105 -0.74 -10.69 -1.36
N SER A 106 -0.65 -9.67 -2.20
CA SER A 106 0.56 -9.23 -2.89
C SER A 106 0.56 -7.71 -3.02
N GLY A 107 1.70 -7.12 -3.35
CA GLY A 107 1.78 -5.68 -3.48
C GLY A 107 3.17 -5.14 -3.79
N ALA A 108 3.29 -3.81 -3.76
CA ALA A 108 4.56 -3.13 -3.92
C ALA A 108 4.62 -1.79 -3.18
N LEU A 109 5.85 -1.37 -2.86
CA LEU A 109 6.19 0.04 -2.62
C LEU A 109 6.79 0.62 -3.90
N LEU A 110 6.17 1.68 -4.40
CA LEU A 110 6.72 2.47 -5.51
C LEU A 110 7.13 3.85 -4.98
N SER A 111 8.22 4.41 -5.49
CA SER A 111 8.64 5.78 -5.15
C SER A 111 8.64 6.66 -6.39
N GLY A 112 8.35 7.94 -6.22
CA GLY A 112 8.46 8.97 -7.25
C GLY A 112 8.17 10.34 -6.66
N SER A 113 7.82 11.31 -7.49
CA SER A 113 7.20 12.53 -6.98
C SER A 113 5.86 12.20 -6.29
N GLN A 114 5.38 13.09 -5.43
CA GLN A 114 4.09 12.88 -4.76
C GLN A 114 2.94 12.74 -5.77
N SER A 115 2.95 13.52 -6.85
CA SER A 115 1.96 13.43 -7.92
C SER A 115 2.07 12.12 -8.70
N ALA A 116 3.29 11.64 -8.98
CA ALA A 116 3.51 10.35 -9.63
C ALA A 116 3.02 9.18 -8.75
N CYS A 117 3.29 9.22 -7.44
CA CYS A 117 2.78 8.21 -6.51
C CYS A 117 1.23 8.19 -6.47
N ARG A 118 0.59 9.36 -6.48
CA ARG A 118 -0.87 9.47 -6.54
C ARG A 118 -1.44 8.94 -7.85
N ALA A 119 -0.81 9.24 -8.98
CA ALA A 119 -1.19 8.72 -10.28
C ALA A 119 -1.04 7.19 -10.34
N ALA A 120 0.04 6.65 -9.80
CA ALA A 120 0.24 5.20 -9.66
C ALA A 120 -0.84 4.54 -8.79
N CYS A 121 -1.22 5.16 -7.67
CA CYS A 121 -2.32 4.65 -6.82
C CYS A 121 -3.67 4.64 -7.57
N SER A 122 -3.97 5.68 -8.34
CA SER A 122 -5.20 5.74 -9.15
C SER A 122 -5.22 4.64 -10.22
N ALA A 123 -4.11 4.48 -10.95
CA ALA A 123 -4.00 3.46 -11.98
C ALA A 123 -4.06 2.03 -11.40
N PHE A 124 -3.45 1.82 -10.24
CA PHE A 124 -3.56 0.56 -9.51
C PHE A 124 -5.01 0.26 -9.14
N GLN A 125 -5.72 1.23 -8.56
CA GLN A 125 -7.13 1.11 -8.21
C GLN A 125 -7.99 0.74 -9.43
N ASP A 126 -7.84 1.48 -10.53
CA ASP A 126 -8.64 1.24 -11.74
C ASP A 126 -8.41 -0.16 -12.32
N ALA A 127 -7.16 -0.63 -12.28
CA ALA A 127 -6.78 -1.96 -12.73
C ALA A 127 -7.35 -3.08 -11.83
N VAL A 128 -7.31 -2.92 -10.50
CA VAL A 128 -7.96 -3.86 -9.58
C VAL A 128 -9.47 -3.93 -9.85
N LEU A 129 -10.12 -2.78 -10.04
CA LEU A 129 -11.55 -2.71 -10.34
C LEU A 129 -11.91 -3.31 -11.70
N ASP A 130 -11.03 -3.26 -12.70
CA ASP A 130 -11.24 -3.95 -13.99
C ASP A 130 -11.19 -5.46 -13.82
N VAL A 131 -10.18 -5.98 -13.11
CA VAL A 131 -10.06 -7.42 -12.83
C VAL A 131 -11.25 -7.92 -12.02
N ALA A 132 -11.66 -7.20 -10.97
CA ALA A 132 -12.81 -7.55 -10.14
C ALA A 132 -14.11 -7.62 -10.96
N ARG A 133 -14.32 -6.69 -11.90
CA ARG A 133 -15.51 -6.66 -12.77
C ARG A 133 -15.51 -7.76 -13.82
N SER A 134 -14.36 -8.23 -14.27
CA SER A 134 -14.26 -9.20 -15.37
C SER A 134 -13.07 -10.15 -15.21
N PRO A 135 -13.06 -11.00 -14.16
CA PRO A 135 -11.90 -11.80 -13.79
C PRO A 135 -11.52 -12.89 -14.80
N LYS A 136 -12.41 -13.18 -15.76
CA LYS A 136 -12.26 -14.23 -16.80
C LYS A 136 -12.24 -13.66 -18.21
N LYS A 137 -11.96 -12.37 -18.38
CA LYS A 137 -12.00 -11.67 -19.68
C LYS A 137 -11.07 -12.28 -20.74
N TYR A 138 -9.96 -12.88 -20.31
CA TYR A 138 -8.90 -13.41 -21.18
C TYR A 138 -8.91 -14.95 -21.29
N THR A 139 -10.01 -15.59 -20.91
CA THR A 139 -10.30 -17.02 -21.06
C THR A 139 -11.45 -17.21 -22.02
#